data_AF-A0A496QQI5-F1
#
_entry.id   AF-A0A496QQI5-F1
#
_cell.length_a   1.000
_cell.length_b   1.000
_cell.length_c   1.000
_cell.angle_alpha   90.00
_cell.angle_beta   90.00
_cell.angle_gamma   90.00
#
_symmetry.space_group_name_H-M   'P 1'
#
loop_
_entity.id
_entity.type
_entity.pdbx_description
1 polymer ?
#
loop_
_entity_poly.entity_id
_entity_poly.type
_entity_poly.pdbx_seq_one_letter_code
_entity_poly.pdbx_strand_id
1 'polypeptide(L)'
;MKRTYHFVKSTASIKYTTPAGEKVEIPLFPGILKHLSVTELHDVLNTSTAIQKYTSEALKSAPWPVLKQFPKSWLKTCLDNTKLRSSIRPGRLRALEFLLS
;
A
#
# COMPACT_ATOMS: atom_id res chain seq x y z
N MET A 1 -27.28 17.59 4.90
CA MET A 1 -26.60 16.65 3.98
C MET A 1 -25.58 15.83 4.79
N LYS A 2 -25.93 14.61 5.22
CA LYS A 2 -24.99 13.73 5.97
C LYS A 2 -23.97 13.19 4.97
N ARG A 3 -22.69 13.59 5.09
CA ARG A 3 -21.59 12.94 4.38
C ARG A 3 -21.37 11.57 5.01
N THR A 4 -21.91 10.52 4.41
CA THR A 4 -21.62 9.14 4.79
C THR A 4 -20.17 8.88 4.40
N TYR A 5 -19.25 9.01 5.36
CA TYR A 5 -17.87 8.56 5.17
C TYR A 5 -17.90 7.04 5.04
N HIS A 6 -17.89 6.54 3.81
CA HIS A 6 -17.56 5.14 3.57
C HIS A 6 -16.10 4.95 3.98
N PHE A 7 -15.90 4.46 5.20
CA PHE A 7 -14.60 3.94 5.61
C PHE A 7 -14.22 2.85 4.62
N VAL A 8 -13.24 3.13 3.77
CA VAL A 8 -12.68 2.17 2.83
C VAL A 8 -12.06 1.06 3.67
N LYS A 9 -12.78 -0.04 3.89
CA LYS A 9 -12.26 -1.22 4.59
C LYS A 9 -11.54 -2.10 3.57
N SER A 10 -10.43 -2.71 3.98
CA SER A 10 -9.78 -3.75 3.18
C SER A 10 -10.78 -4.87 2.92
N THR A 11 -10.83 -5.31 1.67
CA THR A 11 -11.73 -6.39 1.23
C THR A 11 -11.10 -7.77 1.46
N ALA A 12 -9.77 -7.83 1.48
CA ALA A 12 -8.99 -9.04 1.76
C ALA A 12 -7.59 -8.64 2.26
N SER A 13 -6.79 -9.63 2.66
CA SER A 13 -5.38 -9.45 3.01
C SER A 13 -4.56 -10.65 2.54
N ILE A 14 -3.27 -10.41 2.25
CA ILE A 14 -2.31 -11.46 1.95
C ILE A 14 -1.21 -11.49 3.00
N LYS A 15 -0.76 -12.69 3.36
CA LYS A 15 0.40 -12.87 4.22
C LYS A 15 1.65 -12.84 3.36
N TYR A 16 2.55 -11.93 3.68
CA TYR A 16 3.82 -11.78 2.97
C TYR A 16 4.97 -11.85 3.96
N THR A 17 6.03 -12.55 3.59
CA THR A 17 7.29 -12.53 4.35
C THR A 17 8.20 -11.50 3.72
N THR A 18 8.54 -10.46 4.46
CA THR A 18 9.46 -9.42 3.99
C THR A 18 10.85 -10.01 3.73
N PRO A 19 11.71 -9.34 2.96
CA PRO A 19 13.10 -9.77 2.80
C PRO A 19 13.88 -9.87 4.12
N ALA A 20 13.42 -9.16 5.16
CA ALA A 20 13.97 -9.23 6.53
C ALA A 20 13.44 -10.43 7.35
N GLY A 21 12.58 -11.28 6.77
CA GLY A 21 12.00 -12.45 7.44
C GLY A 21 10.75 -12.15 8.27
N GLU A 22 10.27 -10.91 8.28
CA GLU A 22 9.06 -10.54 9.04
C GLU A 22 7.80 -10.95 8.29
N LYS A 23 6.84 -11.55 9.00
CA LYS A 23 5.52 -11.84 8.43
C LYS A 23 4.63 -10.61 8.59
N VAL A 24 4.22 -10.03 7.47
CA VAL A 24 3.33 -8.88 7.41
C VAL A 24 2.04 -9.24 6.69
N GLU A 25 0.94 -8.63 7.12
CA GLU A 25 -0.36 -8.78 6.50
C GLU A 25 -0.66 -7.55 5.65
N ILE A 26 -0.73 -7.73 4.33
CA ILE A 26 -0.88 -6.63 3.38
C ILE A 26 -2.35 -6.56 2.95
N PRO A 27 -3.06 -5.45 3.25
CA PRO A 27 -4.45 -5.30 2.88
C PRO A 27 -4.61 -5.10 1.37
N LEU A 28 -5.63 -5.71 0.80
CA LEU A 28 -6.01 -5.61 -0.60
C LEU A 28 -7.17 -4.63 -0.78
N PHE A 29 -6.95 -3.63 -1.63
CA PHE A 29 -7.96 -2.66 -2.02
C PHE A 29 -8.12 -2.64 -3.54
N PRO A 30 -9.37 -2.66 -4.05
CA PRO A 30 -9.62 -2.46 -5.46
C PRO A 30 -9.19 -1.05 -5.88
N GLY A 31 -8.74 -0.91 -7.13
CA GLY A 31 -8.41 0.39 -7.72
C GLY A 31 -7.00 0.93 -7.42
N ILE A 32 -6.21 0.29 -6.55
CA ILE A 32 -4.77 0.60 -6.43
C ILE A 32 -4.04 0.19 -7.72
N LEU A 33 -4.31 -1.03 -8.21
CA LEU A 33 -3.96 -1.43 -9.56
C LEU A 33 -5.21 -1.30 -10.42
N LYS A 34 -5.23 -0.30 -11.31
CA LYS A 34 -6.42 0.18 -12.04
C LYS A 34 -7.19 -0.88 -12.83
N HIS A 35 -6.56 -2.01 -13.16
CA HIS A 35 -7.13 -3.05 -14.01
C HIS A 35 -7.42 -4.36 -13.29
N LEU A 36 -7.19 -4.44 -11.98
CA LEU A 36 -7.32 -5.68 -11.23
C LEU A 36 -8.43 -5.57 -10.17
N SER A 37 -9.31 -6.57 -10.18
CA SER A 37 -10.25 -6.87 -9.11
C SER A 37 -9.52 -7.45 -7.89
N VAL A 38 -10.23 -7.55 -6.75
CA VAL A 38 -9.64 -8.06 -5.50
C VAL A 38 -9.23 -9.54 -5.62
N THR A 39 -10.02 -10.34 -6.32
CA THR A 39 -9.72 -11.76 -6.59
C THR A 39 -8.46 -11.89 -7.45
N GLU A 40 -8.34 -11.09 -8.51
CA GLU A 40 -7.14 -11.09 -9.36
C GLU A 40 -5.92 -10.53 -8.62
N LEU A 41 -6.09 -9.55 -7.72
CA LEU A 41 -5.01 -9.07 -6.86
C LEU A 41 -4.46 -10.19 -5.98
N HIS A 42 -5.32 -11.03 -5.42
CA HIS A 42 -4.87 -12.16 -4.62
C HIS A 42 -3.99 -13.11 -5.44
N ASP A 43 -4.35 -13.40 -6.69
CA ASP A 43 -3.61 -14.31 -7.57
C ASP A 43 -2.35 -13.67 -8.17
N VAL A 44 -2.33 -12.36 -8.38
CA VAL A 44 -1.18 -11.64 -8.94
C VAL A 44 -0.11 -11.37 -7.87
N LEU A 45 -0.52 -11.18 -6.61
CA LEU A 45 0.37 -10.83 -5.50
C LEU A 45 1.03 -12.06 -4.86
N ASN A 46 1.45 -13.01 -5.69
CA ASN A 46 2.20 -14.20 -5.26
C ASN A 46 3.73 -13.98 -5.21
N THR A 47 4.21 -12.85 -5.73
CA THR A 47 5.65 -12.55 -5.82
C THR A 47 6.01 -11.27 -5.07
N SER A 48 7.24 -11.21 -4.56
CA SER A 48 7.77 -10.04 -3.86
C SER A 48 7.73 -8.77 -4.73
N THR A 49 8.02 -8.91 -6.01
CA THR A 49 8.02 -7.81 -6.98
C THR A 49 6.61 -7.26 -7.21
N ALA A 50 5.60 -8.12 -7.33
CA ALA A 50 4.21 -7.70 -7.48
C ALA A 50 3.69 -6.94 -6.24
N ILE A 51 4.02 -7.45 -5.04
CA ILE A 51 3.65 -6.82 -3.76
C ILE A 51 4.32 -5.46 -3.58
N GLN A 52 5.61 -5.34 -3.93
CA GLN A 52 6.31 -4.06 -3.92
C GLN A 52 5.70 -3.06 -4.91
N LYS A 53 5.35 -3.51 -6.12
CA LYS A 53 4.70 -2.66 -7.12
C LYS A 53 3.32 -2.19 -6.66
N TYR A 54 2.51 -3.08 -6.11
CA TYR A 54 1.21 -2.73 -5.52
C TYR A 54 1.35 -1.70 -4.40
N THR A 55 2.27 -1.93 -3.46
CA THR A 55 2.50 -1.01 -2.34
C THR A 55 3.04 0.34 -2.83
N SER A 56 3.88 0.34 -3.87
CA SER A 56 4.39 1.55 -4.50
C SER A 56 3.27 2.40 -5.11
N GLU A 57 2.34 1.78 -5.82
CA GLU A 57 1.18 2.48 -6.38
C GLU A 57 0.24 3.00 -5.28
N ALA A 58 0.09 2.23 -4.20
CA ALA A 58 -0.64 2.68 -3.01
C ALA A 58 0.01 3.94 -2.41
N LEU A 59 1.33 3.94 -2.19
CA LEU A 59 2.08 5.08 -1.67
C LEU A 59 1.93 6.32 -2.56
N LYS A 60 1.90 6.16 -3.88
CA LYS A 60 1.74 7.27 -4.83
C LYS A 60 0.33 7.88 -4.85
N SER A 61 -0.72 7.05 -4.74
CA SER A 61 -2.08 7.47 -5.14
C SER A 61 -3.18 7.19 -4.11
N ALA A 62 -3.01 6.21 -3.23
CA ALA A 62 -4.08 5.79 -2.33
C ALA A 62 -4.47 6.88 -1.33
N PRO A 63 -5.74 6.95 -0.90
CA PRO A 63 -6.15 7.90 0.13
C PRO A 63 -5.58 7.50 1.50
N TRP A 64 -5.44 8.47 2.42
CA TRP A 64 -4.85 8.24 3.75
C TRP A 64 -5.50 7.11 4.57
N PRO A 65 -6.84 6.93 4.59
CA PRO A 65 -7.47 5.83 5.31
C PRO A 65 -7.06 4.44 4.81
N VAL A 66 -6.71 4.33 3.52
CA VAL A 66 -6.19 3.10 2.93
C VAL A 66 -4.76 2.85 3.42
N LEU A 67 -3.89 3.86 3.33
CA LEU A 67 -2.50 3.73 3.78
C LEU A 67 -2.38 3.37 5.27
N LYS A 68 -3.29 3.87 6.12
CA LYS A 68 -3.31 3.55 7.55
C LYS A 68 -3.60 2.07 7.87
N GLN A 69 -4.14 1.31 6.93
CA GLN A 69 -4.40 -0.13 7.10
C GLN A 69 -3.18 -0.98 6.75
N PHE A 70 -2.18 -0.43 6.06
CA PHE A 70 -0.95 -1.16 5.78
C PHE A 70 -0.05 -1.20 7.01
N PRO A 71 0.74 -2.28 7.18
CA PRO A 71 1.76 -2.34 8.22
C PRO A 71 2.78 -1.21 8.05
N LYS A 72 2.99 -0.42 9.11
CA LYS A 72 3.92 0.72 9.09
C LYS A 72 5.35 0.30 8.75
N SER A 73 5.82 -0.82 9.30
CA SER A 73 7.17 -1.35 9.00
C SER A 73 7.34 -1.61 7.51
N TRP A 74 6.35 -2.26 6.89
CA TRP A 74 6.35 -2.53 5.45
C TRP A 74 6.34 -1.25 4.61
N LEU A 75 5.52 -0.26 4.97
CA LEU A 75 5.48 1.02 4.27
C LEU A 75 6.83 1.77 4.36
N LYS A 76 7.50 1.73 5.51
CA LYS A 76 8.85 2.29 5.68
C LYS A 76 9.85 1.61 4.75
N THR A 77 9.91 0.29 4.76
CA THR A 77 10.79 -0.48 3.87
C THR A 77 10.55 -0.17 2.39
N CYS A 78 9.29 -0.01 1.99
CA CYS A 78 8.97 0.38 0.62
C CYS A 78 9.40 1.81 0.30
N LEU A 79 9.21 2.74 1.23
CA LEU A 79 9.57 4.16 1.05
C LEU A 79 11.08 4.39 1.03
N ASP A 80 11.86 3.56 1.73
CA ASP A 80 13.33 3.58 1.72
C ASP A 80 13.91 3.18 0.36
N ASN A 81 13.10 2.64 -0.54
CA ASN A 81 13.50 2.41 -1.92
C ASN A 81 13.72 3.76 -2.64
N THR A 82 14.98 4.09 -2.93
CA THR A 82 15.40 5.35 -3.56
C THR A 82 14.67 5.66 -4.87
N LYS A 83 14.39 4.63 -5.69
CA LYS A 83 13.66 4.80 -6.96
C LYS A 83 12.19 5.13 -6.75
N LEU A 84 11.57 4.58 -5.72
CA LEU A 84 10.19 4.92 -5.37
C LEU A 84 10.12 6.33 -4.80
N ARG A 85 11.04 6.67 -3.90
CA ARG A 85 11.10 7.97 -3.23
C ARG A 85 11.21 9.13 -4.23
N SER A 86 12.03 8.98 -5.28
CA SER A 86 12.15 9.98 -6.36
C SER A 86 10.93 10.05 -7.28
N SER A 87 10.13 8.98 -7.38
CA SER A 87 8.91 8.93 -8.18
C SER A 87 7.69 9.55 -7.48
N ILE A 88 7.74 9.75 -6.14
CA ILE A 88 6.64 10.32 -5.36
C ILE A 88 6.74 11.85 -5.39
N ARG A 89 5.58 12.53 -5.55
CA ARG A 89 5.52 14.00 -5.51
C ARG A 89 6.03 14.54 -4.15
N PRO A 90 6.84 15.62 -4.10
CA PRO A 90 7.45 16.10 -2.85
C PRO A 90 6.47 16.41 -1.72
N GLY A 91 5.29 16.97 -2.05
CA GLY A 91 4.25 17.22 -1.04
C GLY A 91 3.68 15.95 -0.43
N ARG A 92 3.55 14.89 -1.24
CA ARG A 92 3.08 13.58 -0.77
C ARG A 92 4.15 12.83 0.00
N LEU A 93 5.41 12.94 -0.41
CA LEU A 93 6.54 12.37 0.32
C LEU A 93 6.60 12.91 1.76
N ARG A 94 6.54 14.24 1.94
CA ARG A 94 6.52 14.86 3.27
C ARG A 94 5.35 14.37 4.13
N ALA A 95 4.17 14.23 3.55
CA ALA A 95 3.00 13.72 4.26
C ALA A 95 3.15 12.23 4.63
N LEU A 96 3.79 11.41 3.78
CA LEU A 96 4.12 10.02 4.09
C LEU A 96 5.15 9.91 5.21
N GLU A 97 6.18 10.76 5.20
CA GLU A 97 7.18 10.82 6.27
C GLU A 97 6.53 11.18 7.61
N PHE A 98 5.61 12.14 7.63
CA PHE A 98 4.83 12.48 8.83
C PHE A 98 3.88 11.36 9.28
N LEU A 99 3.31 10.58 8.34
CA LEU A 99 2.46 9.44 8.68
C LEU A 99 3.27 8.29 9.31
N LEU A 100 4.52 8.15 8.89
CA LEU A 100 5.39 7.03 9.24
C LEU A 100 6.38 7.34 10.36
N SER A 101 6.61 8.61 10.71
CA SER A 101 7.30 9.00 11.95
C SER A 101 6.59 8.42 13.17
#